data_AF-A0A533HWM3-F1
#
_entry.id   AF-A0A533HWM3-F1
#
_cell.length_a   1.000
_cell.length_b   1.000
_cell.length_c   1.000
_cell.angle_alpha   90.00
_cell.angle_beta   90.00
_cell.angle_gamma   90.00
#
_symmetry.space_group_name_H-M   'P 1'
#
loop_
_entity.id
_entity.type
_entity.pdbx_description
1 polymer ?
#
loop_
_entity_poly.entity_id
_entity_poly.type
_entity_poly.pdbx_seq_one_letter_code
_entity_poly.pdbx_strand_id
1 'polypeptide(L)'
;MRKKIFGAITFIAAIGGVIYMKNNPKYKEIVRVVKTADARGFYEKIILEKDKLAFTAKAKIKDYKIDYESIRNVGEKIYARLIVNNDEKLNIDTVISEKNTNVEEVSHSEKLDELLNK
;
A
#
# COMPACT_ATOMS: atom_id res chain seq x y z
N MET A 1 10.81 -23.09 -5.77
CA MET A 1 10.03 -22.55 -4.64
C MET A 1 8.60 -22.32 -5.11
N ARG A 2 7.62 -22.80 -4.35
CA ARG A 2 6.20 -22.85 -4.78
C ARG A 2 5.61 -21.45 -4.85
N LYS A 3 5.32 -20.96 -6.06
CA LYS A 3 4.60 -19.70 -6.30
C LYS A 3 3.15 -19.87 -5.80
N LYS A 4 2.81 -19.23 -4.68
CA LYS A 4 1.41 -19.10 -4.24
C LYS A 4 0.84 -17.82 -4.82
N ILE A 5 0.37 -17.91 -6.07
CA ILE A 5 -0.37 -16.83 -6.74
C ILE A 5 -1.80 -16.88 -6.21
N PHE A 6 -2.05 -16.27 -5.05
CA PHE A 6 -3.41 -16.14 -4.50
C PHE A 6 -3.76 -14.70 -4.11
N GLY A 7 -2.83 -13.73 -4.27
CA GLY A 7 -3.03 -12.36 -3.78
C GLY A 7 -3.83 -11.42 -4.70
N ALA A 8 -3.87 -11.69 -6.01
CA ALA A 8 -4.41 -10.72 -6.97
C ALA A 8 -5.93 -10.81 -7.20
N ILE A 9 -6.54 -11.98 -6.98
CA ILE A 9 -7.95 -12.22 -7.36
C ILE A 9 -8.95 -11.70 -6.31
N THR A 10 -8.54 -11.53 -5.05
CA THR A 10 -9.45 -11.17 -3.95
C THR A 10 -9.66 -9.67 -3.75
N PHE A 11 -8.91 -8.79 -4.43
CA PHE A 11 -9.04 -7.33 -4.24
C PHE A 11 -10.14 -6.68 -5.10
N ILE A 12 -10.54 -7.33 -6.20
CA ILE A 12 -11.41 -6.72 -7.23
C ILE A 12 -12.90 -6.70 -6.82
N ALA A 13 -13.32 -7.51 -5.83
CA ALA A 13 -14.73 -7.64 -5.46
C ALA A 13 -15.26 -6.56 -4.47
N ALA A 14 -14.50 -5.51 -4.13
CA ALA A 14 -14.84 -4.59 -3.04
C ALA A 14 -15.45 -3.23 -3.46
N ILE A 15 -15.67 -2.95 -4.74
CA ILE A 15 -16.06 -1.59 -5.19
C ILE A 15 -17.42 -1.14 -4.62
N GLY A 16 -18.38 -2.06 -4.43
CA GLY A 16 -19.70 -1.74 -3.87
C GLY A 16 -19.71 -1.38 -2.38
N GLY A 17 -18.74 -1.85 -1.59
CA GLY A 17 -18.66 -1.56 -0.15
C GLY A 17 -17.94 -0.25 0.19
N VAL A 18 -17.06 0.22 -0.68
CA VAL A 18 -16.22 1.42 -0.47
C VAL A 18 -17.06 2.70 -0.38
N ILE A 19 -18.16 2.80 -1.12
CA ILE A 19 -19.01 4.01 -1.14
C ILE A 19 -19.76 4.20 0.19
N TYR A 20 -20.25 3.12 0.81
CA TYR A 20 -20.95 3.20 2.11
C TYR A 20 -20.01 3.60 3.27
N MET A 21 -18.73 3.22 3.17
CA MET A 21 -17.74 3.52 4.20
C MET A 21 -17.30 4.99 4.23
N LYS A 22 -17.26 5.68 3.09
CA LYS A 22 -16.73 7.07 3.00
C LYS A 22 -17.44 8.11 3.87
N ASN A 23 -18.74 7.91 4.15
CA ASN A 23 -19.52 8.81 5.02
C ASN A 23 -19.48 8.42 6.50
N ASN A 24 -18.78 7.34 6.86
CA ASN A 24 -18.65 6.89 8.25
C ASN A 24 -17.53 7.67 8.97
N PRO A 25 -17.77 8.24 10.17
CA PRO A 25 -16.72 8.87 10.99
C PRO A 25 -15.49 7.99 11.20
N LYS A 26 -15.69 6.67 11.33
CA LYS A 26 -14.61 5.69 11.46
C LYS A 26 -13.70 5.63 10.23
N TYR A 27 -14.26 5.79 9.03
CA TYR A 27 -13.45 5.84 7.81
C TYR A 27 -12.57 7.09 7.77
N LYS A 28 -13.09 8.24 8.23
CA LYS A 28 -12.28 9.48 8.32
C LYS A 28 -11.11 9.32 9.28
N GLU A 29 -11.30 8.60 10.37
CA GLU A 29 -10.24 8.27 11.33
C GLU A 29 -9.20 7.33 10.72
N ILE A 30 -9.63 6.26 10.05
CA ILE A 30 -8.75 5.33 9.34
C ILE A 30 -7.89 6.05 8.29
N VAL A 31 -8.52 6.92 7.47
CA VAL A 31 -7.80 7.73 6.48
C VAL A 31 -6.81 8.67 7.15
N ARG A 32 -7.12 9.20 8.34
CA ARG A 32 -6.19 10.02 9.12
C ARG A 32 -4.97 9.20 9.54
N VAL A 33 -5.15 7.98 10.04
CA VAL A 33 -4.05 7.06 10.41
C VAL A 33 -3.13 6.80 9.22
N VAL A 34 -3.70 6.46 8.07
CA VAL A 34 -2.95 6.20 6.82
C VAL A 34 -2.15 7.42 6.34
N LYS A 35 -2.61 8.64 6.67
CA LYS A 35 -1.95 9.90 6.29
C LYS A 35 -0.92 10.41 7.32
N THR A 36 -0.77 9.74 8.47
CA THR A 36 0.16 10.20 9.51
C THR A 36 1.60 10.20 9.00
N ALA A 37 2.43 11.10 9.57
CA ALA A 37 3.86 11.14 9.27
C ALA A 37 4.56 9.82 9.65
N ASP A 38 4.13 9.19 10.73
CA ASP A 38 4.65 7.89 11.17
C ASP A 38 4.37 6.80 10.12
N ALA A 39 3.11 6.66 9.67
CA ALA A 39 2.77 5.72 8.60
C ALA A 39 3.56 6.00 7.32
N ARG A 40 3.71 7.28 6.96
CA ARG A 40 4.51 7.71 5.80
C ARG A 40 5.97 7.27 5.92
N GLY A 41 6.59 7.45 7.08
CA GLY A 41 7.96 7.02 7.34
C GLY A 41 8.14 5.51 7.18
N PHE A 42 7.16 4.71 7.60
CA PHE A 42 7.20 3.26 7.37
C PHE A 42 7.01 2.88 5.90
N TYR A 43 6.14 3.56 5.15
CA TYR A 43 6.01 3.34 3.70
C TYR A 43 7.35 3.60 2.99
N GLU A 44 8.00 4.72 3.32
CA GLU A 44 9.30 5.09 2.75
C GLU A 44 10.39 4.09 3.15
N LYS A 45 10.36 3.56 4.38
CA LYS A 45 11.26 2.48 4.81
C LYS A 45 11.08 1.21 3.99
N ILE A 46 9.84 0.73 3.80
CA ILE A 46 9.54 -0.45 2.96
C ILE A 46 10.04 -0.23 1.53
N ILE A 47 9.82 0.97 0.98
CA ILE A 47 10.28 1.31 -0.37
C ILE A 47 11.82 1.33 -0.45
N LEU A 48 12.51 1.91 0.53
CA LEU A 48 13.97 1.94 0.60
C LEU A 48 14.62 0.56 0.79
N GLU A 49 13.92 -0.37 1.44
CA GLU A 49 14.34 -1.77 1.54
C GLU A 49 14.31 -2.48 0.17
N LYS A 50 13.40 -2.08 -0.72
CA LYS A 50 13.29 -2.60 -2.10
C LYS A 50 14.23 -1.89 -3.08
N ASP A 51 14.36 -0.57 -2.96
CA ASP A 51 15.24 0.26 -3.77
C ASP A 51 16.01 1.22 -2.86
N LYS A 52 17.27 0.89 -2.56
CA LYS A 52 18.14 1.70 -1.70
C LYS A 52 18.38 3.12 -2.22
N LEU A 53 18.10 3.36 -3.50
CA LEU A 53 18.24 4.67 -4.14
C LEU A 53 16.87 5.35 -4.35
N ALA A 54 15.79 4.81 -3.78
CA ALA A 54 14.45 5.37 -3.91
C ALA A 54 14.42 6.88 -3.71
N PHE A 55 13.55 7.57 -4.46
CA PHE A 55 13.35 9.03 -4.38
C PHE A 55 14.55 9.87 -4.84
N THR A 56 15.54 9.26 -5.48
CA THR A 56 16.67 9.96 -6.12
C THR A 56 16.58 9.90 -7.65
N ALA A 57 17.40 10.68 -8.34
CA ALA A 57 17.51 10.64 -9.80
C ALA A 57 17.98 9.27 -10.35
N LYS A 58 18.65 8.45 -9.53
CA LYS A 58 19.14 7.11 -9.88
C LYS A 58 18.17 6.00 -9.48
N ALA A 59 17.06 6.35 -8.84
CA ALA A 59 16.08 5.39 -8.36
C ALA A 59 15.35 4.66 -9.50
N LYS A 60 15.01 3.39 -9.24
CA LYS A 60 13.95 2.68 -9.98
C LYS A 60 12.58 3.13 -9.47
N ILE A 61 12.44 3.31 -8.15
CA ILE A 61 11.25 3.86 -7.49
C ILE A 61 11.47 5.36 -7.24
N LYS A 62 10.91 6.20 -8.11
CA LYS A 62 11.09 7.66 -8.09
C LYS A 62 10.09 8.36 -7.18
N ASP A 63 8.86 7.88 -7.15
CA ASP A 63 7.77 8.43 -6.35
C ASP A 63 6.77 7.35 -5.96
N TYR A 64 5.89 7.69 -5.01
CA TYR A 64 4.72 6.90 -4.69
C TYR A 64 3.55 7.80 -4.29
N LYS A 65 2.33 7.26 -4.41
CA LYS A 65 1.10 7.84 -3.88
C LYS A 65 0.27 6.77 -3.18
N ILE A 66 -0.49 7.17 -2.17
CA ILE A 66 -1.45 6.28 -1.51
C ILE A 66 -2.73 6.24 -2.34
N ASP A 67 -3.20 5.04 -2.65
CA ASP A 67 -4.52 4.83 -3.26
C ASP A 67 -5.60 4.88 -2.16
N TYR A 68 -6.22 6.04 -1.97
CA TYR A 68 -7.25 6.21 -0.93
C TYR A 68 -8.50 5.37 -1.17
N GLU A 69 -8.78 5.00 -2.42
CA GLU A 69 -9.92 4.13 -2.77
C GLU A 69 -9.65 2.67 -2.36
N SER A 70 -8.37 2.30 -2.22
CA SER A 70 -7.96 0.97 -1.76
C SER A 70 -8.10 0.77 -0.24
N ILE A 71 -8.27 1.86 0.52
CA ILE A 71 -8.26 1.82 1.98
C ILE A 71 -9.47 1.06 2.49
N ARG A 72 -9.20 0.01 3.27
CA ARG A 72 -10.22 -0.75 4.00
C ARG A 72 -9.69 -1.20 5.35
N ASN A 73 -10.59 -1.40 6.30
CA ASN A 73 -10.25 -2.00 7.58
C ASN A 73 -10.92 -3.37 7.75
N VAL A 74 -10.22 -4.29 8.39
CA VAL A 74 -10.74 -5.60 8.81
C VAL A 74 -10.33 -5.81 10.26
N GLY A 75 -11.28 -5.69 11.18
CA GLY A 75 -10.98 -5.64 12.62
C GLY A 75 -10.10 -4.43 12.96
N GLU A 76 -8.94 -4.69 13.55
CA GLU A 76 -7.92 -3.70 13.95
C GLU A 76 -6.82 -3.49 12.90
N LYS A 77 -7.01 -4.03 11.69
CA LYS A 77 -6.04 -3.95 10.59
C LYS A 77 -6.55 -3.03 9.50
N ILE A 78 -5.74 -2.05 9.10
CA ILE A 78 -6.00 -1.15 7.98
C ILE A 78 -5.13 -1.55 6.80
N TYR A 79 -5.73 -1.81 5.65
CA TYR A 79 -5.03 -2.12 4.42
C TYR A 79 -4.97 -0.87 3.53
N ALA A 80 -3.82 -0.61 2.93
CA ALA A 80 -3.64 0.49 1.98
C ALA A 80 -2.68 0.08 0.86
N ARG A 81 -2.97 0.53 -0.36
CA ARG A 81 -2.08 0.34 -1.51
C ARG A 81 -1.25 1.59 -1.76
N LEU A 82 0.03 1.39 -2.00
CA LEU A 82 0.94 2.38 -2.56
C LEU A 82 1.05 2.15 -4.06
N ILE A 83 0.83 3.19 -4.86
CA ILE A 83 1.06 3.21 -6.31
C ILE A 83 2.42 3.86 -6.54
N VAL A 84 3.30 3.17 -7.23
CA VAL A 84 4.69 3.57 -7.49
C VAL A 84 4.82 4.19 -8.87
N ASN A 85 5.64 5.24 -9.01
CA ASN A 85 5.94 5.91 -10.28
C ASN A 85 4.67 6.32 -11.06
N ASN A 86 3.60 6.65 -10.34
CA ASN A 86 2.27 6.93 -10.89
C ASN A 86 1.70 5.84 -11.84
N ASP A 87 2.11 4.58 -11.70
CA ASP A 87 1.63 3.45 -12.51
C ASP A 87 0.88 2.45 -11.62
N GLU A 88 -0.44 2.32 -11.80
CA GLU A 88 -1.28 1.44 -10.97
C GLU A 88 -0.87 -0.04 -11.01
N LYS A 89 -0.16 -0.45 -12.06
CA LYS A 89 0.38 -1.81 -12.18
C LYS A 89 1.66 -2.00 -11.35
N LEU A 90 2.30 -0.92 -10.89
CA LEU A 90 3.42 -0.92 -9.95
C LEU A 90 2.87 -0.59 -8.56
N ASN A 91 2.61 -1.60 -7.74
CA ASN A 91 2.02 -1.38 -6.43
C ASN A 91 2.64 -2.22 -5.31
N ILE A 92 2.48 -1.70 -4.09
CA ILE A 92 2.83 -2.35 -2.82
C ILE A 92 1.57 -2.28 -1.94
N ASP A 93 1.06 -3.44 -1.55
CA ASP A 93 -0.04 -3.54 -0.61
C ASP A 93 0.51 -3.62 0.82
N THR A 94 -0.01 -2.78 1.71
CA THR A 94 0.45 -2.64 3.09
C THR A 94 -0.67 -2.93 4.07
N VAL A 95 -0.29 -3.27 5.30
CA VAL A 95 -1.18 -3.38 6.45
C VAL A 95 -0.64 -2.55 7.61
N ILE A 96 -1.53 -1.82 8.28
CA ILE A 96 -1.25 -1.01 9.48
C ILE A 96 -2.04 -1.61 10.64
N SER A 97 -1.38 -1.78 11.78
CA SER A 97 -2.06 -2.09 13.03
C SER A 97 -2.59 -0.80 13.67
N GLU A 98 -3.90 -0.71 13.93
CA GLU A 98 -4.52 0.47 14.57
C GLU A 98 -3.91 0.80 15.94
N LYS A 99 -3.34 -0.20 16.65
CA LYS A 99 -2.80 -0.02 18.01
C LYS A 99 -1.41 0.60 18.05
N ASN A 100 -0.55 0.25 17.09
CA ASN A 100 0.88 0.55 17.16
C ASN A 100 1.41 1.33 15.95
N THR A 101 0.55 1.64 14.97
CA THR A 101 0.89 2.33 13.70
C THR A 101 2.05 1.70 12.94
N ASN A 102 2.44 0.46 13.28
CA ASN A 102 3.44 -0.28 12.53
C ASN A 102 2.86 -0.67 11.16
N VAL A 103 3.64 -0.46 10.11
CA VAL A 103 3.25 -0.79 8.74
C VAL A 103 4.09 -1.96 8.25
N GLU A 104 3.42 -2.96 7.70
CA GLU A 104 4.06 -4.13 7.11
C GLU A 104 3.63 -4.26 5.64
N GLU A 105 4.54 -4.75 4.81
CA GLU A 105 4.21 -5.18 3.45
C GLU A 105 3.44 -6.50 3.49
N VAL A 106 2.34 -6.56 2.75
CA VAL A 106 1.55 -7.78 2.53
C VAL A 106 1.95 -8.44 1.22
N SER A 107 2.07 -7.63 0.16
CA SER A 107 2.42 -8.08 -1.18
C SER A 107 2.86 -6.90 -2.05
N HIS A 108 3.41 -7.21 -3.22
CA HIS A 108 3.60 -6.24 -4.29
C HIS A 108 3.28 -6.87 -5.65
N SER A 109 3.11 -6.02 -6.67
CA SER A 109 2.82 -6.45 -8.04
C SER A 109 4.03 -7.12 -8.72
N GLU A 110 3.79 -8.12 -9.58
CA GLU A 110 4.83 -8.74 -10.42
C GLU A 110 5.57 -7.71 -11.29
N LYS A 111 4.87 -6.66 -11.75
CA LYS A 111 5.50 -5.59 -12.53
C LYS A 111 6.51 -4.78 -11.71
N LEU A 112 6.31 -4.69 -10.39
CA LEU A 112 7.29 -4.08 -9.49
C LEU A 112 8.53 -4.95 -9.37
N ASP A 113 8.39 -6.28 -9.31
CA ASP A 113 9.54 -7.19 -9.39
C ASP A 113 10.31 -7.01 -10.69
N GLU A 114 9.61 -6.95 -11.83
CA GLU A 114 10.25 -6.72 -13.13
C GLU A 114 10.99 -5.38 -13.18
N LEU A 115 10.43 -4.32 -12.59
CA LEU A 115 11.10 -3.04 -12.49
C LEU A 115 12.38 -3.17 -11.65
N LEU A 116 12.32 -3.82 -10.49
CA LEU A 116 13.43 -3.92 -9.54
C LEU A 116 14.55 -4.84 -10.00
N ASN A 117 14.27 -5.80 -10.89
CA ASN A 117 15.26 -6.77 -11.40
C ASN A 117 15.97 -6.34 -12.71
N LYS A 118 15.58 -5.22 -13.33
CA LYS A 118 16.26 -4.63 -14.50
C LYS A 118 17.48 -3.81 -14.11
#